data_AF-A0A9E5TBT4-F1
#
_entry.id   AF-A0A9E5TBT4-F1
#
_cell.length_a   1.000
_cell.length_b   1.000
_cell.length_c   1.000
_cell.angle_alpha   90.00
_cell.angle_beta   90.00
_cell.angle_gamma   90.00
#
_symmetry.space_group_name_H-M   'P 1'
#
loop_
_entity.id
_entity.type
_entity.pdbx_description
1 polymer ?
#
loop_
_entity_poly.entity_id
_entity_poly.type
_entity_poly.pdbx_seq_one_letter_code
_entity_poly.pdbx_strand_id
1 'polypeptide(L)'
;MQVLLNIAGYLINSFLIILFVVVLAKYVLSRQGKDLNTVFLGPLIKDFSETIFNQARKFISIEEESTLSITLLVIFVVLFWLVGSFIIK
;
A
#
# COMPACT_ATOMS: atom_id res chain seq x y z
N MET A 1 8.67 28.08 -2.25
CA MET A 1 7.97 27.12 -3.13
C MET A 1 8.58 25.71 -3.04
N GLN A 2 9.90 25.57 -3.25
CA GLN A 2 10.56 24.26 -3.30
C GLN A 2 10.53 23.49 -1.95
N VAL A 3 10.66 24.19 -0.82
CA VAL A 3 10.52 23.59 0.52
C VAL A 3 9.15 22.95 0.74
N LEU A 4 8.07 23.63 0.34
CA LEU A 4 6.70 23.10 0.43
C LEU A 4 6.51 21.88 -0.47
N LEU A 5 7.09 21.90 -1.67
CA LEU A 5 7.04 20.77 -2.61
C LEU A 5 7.76 19.54 -2.04
N ASN A 6 8.92 19.74 -1.42
CA ASN A 6 9.67 18.68 -0.76
C ASN A 6 8.90 18.10 0.42
N ILE A 7 8.32 18.94 1.28
CA ILE A 7 7.48 18.48 2.41
C ILE A 7 6.31 17.64 1.88
N ALA A 8 5.61 18.10 0.85
CA ALA A 8 4.54 17.34 0.23
C ALA A 8 5.03 16.01 -0.36
N GLY A 9 6.18 15.99 -1.04
CA GLY A 9 6.81 14.78 -1.55
C GLY A 9 7.12 13.76 -0.46
N TYR A 10 7.72 14.20 0.66
CA TYR A 10 7.99 13.33 1.81
C TYR A 10 6.72 12.80 2.46
N LEU A 11 5.66 13.59 2.55
CA LEU A 11 4.37 13.15 3.08
C LEU A 11 3.73 12.08 2.18
N ILE A 12 3.73 12.29 0.86
CA ILE A 12 3.23 11.31 -0.11
C ILE A 12 4.03 10.01 -0.02
N ASN A 13 5.36 10.10 0.01
CA ASN A 13 6.23 8.92 0.12
C ASN A 13 6.04 8.16 1.43
N SER A 14 5.90 8.86 2.54
CA SER A 14 5.60 8.24 3.83
C SER A 14 4.26 7.52 3.80
N PHE A 15 3.24 8.12 3.19
CA PHE A 15 1.94 7.50 3.01
C PHE A 15 2.00 6.26 2.12
N LEU A 16 2.73 6.31 1.00
CA LEU A 16 2.95 5.16 0.11
C LEU A 16 3.64 4.01 0.84
N ILE A 17 4.63 4.28 1.70
CA ILE A 17 5.28 3.26 2.53
C ILE A 17 4.26 2.61 3.46
N ILE A 18 3.39 3.38 4.13
CA ILE A 18 2.37 2.83 5.02
C ILE A 18 1.42 1.90 4.25
N LEU A 19 0.92 2.33 3.09
CA LEU A 19 0.06 1.50 2.24
C LEU A 19 0.77 0.21 1.81
N PHE A 20 2.04 0.31 1.42
CA PHE A 20 2.86 -0.83 1.05
C PHE A 20 3.00 -1.83 2.20
N VAL A 21 3.30 -1.36 3.42
CA VAL A 21 3.44 -2.22 4.60
C VAL A 21 2.12 -2.91 4.93
N VAL A 22 0.99 -2.22 4.87
CA VAL A 22 -0.33 -2.82 5.13
C VAL A 22 -0.65 -3.93 4.14
N VAL A 23 -0.49 -3.68 2.83
CA VAL A 23 -0.76 -4.68 1.78
C VAL A 23 0.23 -5.85 1.89
N LEU A 24 1.51 -5.57 2.15
CA LEU A 24 2.52 -6.60 2.33
C LEU A 24 2.22 -7.47 3.55
N ALA A 25 1.86 -6.86 4.68
CA ALA A 25 1.50 -7.58 5.89
C ALA A 25 0.32 -8.51 5.66
N LYS A 26 -0.77 -8.02 5.03
CA LYS A 26 -1.90 -8.89 4.68
C LYS A 26 -1.49 -10.00 3.72
N TYR A 27 -0.71 -9.70 2.68
CA TYR A 27 -0.25 -10.69 1.72
C TYR A 27 0.57 -11.82 2.37
N VAL A 28 1.48 -11.46 3.29
CA VAL A 28 2.30 -12.43 4.03
C VAL A 28 1.44 -13.25 5.00
N LEU A 29 0.55 -12.59 5.76
CA LEU A 29 -0.30 -13.26 6.76
C LEU A 29 -1.31 -14.21 6.11
N SER A 30 -1.91 -13.81 4.98
CA SER A 30 -2.84 -14.66 4.22
C SER A 30 -2.12 -15.88 3.64
N ARG A 31 -0.89 -15.73 3.12
CA ARG A 31 -0.07 -16.86 2.67
C ARG A 31 0.35 -17.80 3.78
N GLN A 32 0.51 -17.31 5.01
CA GLN A 32 0.80 -18.14 6.17
C GLN A 32 -0.44 -18.83 6.75
N GLY A 33 -1.63 -18.58 6.20
CA GLY A 33 -2.89 -19.12 6.70
C GLY A 33 -3.24 -18.62 8.11
N LYS A 34 -2.63 -17.51 8.55
CA LYS A 34 -2.88 -16.94 9.88
C LYS A 34 -4.17 -16.12 9.85
N ASP A 35 -5.02 -16.33 10.84
CA ASP A 35 -6.18 -15.46 11.03
C ASP A 35 -5.71 -14.07 11.50
N LEU A 36 -6.05 -13.04 10.73
CA LEU A 36 -5.75 -11.65 11.02
C LEU A 36 -6.34 -11.21 12.37
N ASN A 37 -7.39 -11.86 12.89
CA ASN A 37 -7.95 -11.55 14.21
C ASN A 37 -7.05 -11.98 15.38
N THR A 38 -6.08 -12.87 15.13
CA THR A 38 -5.19 -13.43 16.17
C THR A 38 -3.85 -12.73 16.27
N VAL A 39 -3.50 -11.90 15.29
CA VAL A 39 -2.22 -11.18 15.22
C VAL A 39 -2.38 -9.79 15.81
N PHE A 40 -1.38 -9.34 16.59
CA PHE A 40 -1.35 -7.97 17.10
C PHE A 40 -1.40 -6.97 15.93
N LEU A 41 -2.38 -6.06 15.94
CA LEU A 41 -2.75 -5.13 14.85
C LEU A 41 -3.38 -5.77 13.60
N GLY A 42 -3.65 -7.07 13.60
CA GLY A 42 -4.23 -7.76 12.45
C GLY A 42 -5.65 -7.33 12.06
N PRO A 43 -6.58 -7.01 12.99
CA PRO A 43 -7.87 -6.41 12.62
C PRO A 43 -7.72 -5.08 11.87
N LEU A 44 -6.76 -4.24 12.29
CA LEU A 44 -6.47 -2.97 11.64
C LEU A 44 -5.90 -3.19 10.23
N ILE A 45 -4.97 -4.14 10.08
CA ILE A 45 -4.44 -4.53 8.76
C ILE A 45 -5.57 -5.02 7.85
N LYS A 46 -6.50 -5.82 8.38
CA LYS A 46 -7.67 -6.29 7.63
C LYS A 46 -8.50 -5.12 7.12
N ASP A 47 -8.97 -4.23 8.00
CA ASP A 47 -9.86 -3.13 7.64
C ASP A 47 -9.22 -2.16 6.62
N PHE A 48 -7.96 -1.77 6.87
CA PHE A 48 -7.23 -0.90 5.95
C PHE A 48 -6.98 -1.57 4.61
N SER A 49 -6.59 -2.83 4.60
CA SER A 49 -6.35 -3.54 3.35
C SER A 49 -7.62 -3.75 2.54
N GLU A 50 -8.75 -4.06 3.16
CA GLU A 50 -10.05 -4.16 2.50
C GLU A 50 -10.44 -2.82 1.88
N THR A 51 -10.20 -1.72 2.60
CA THR A 51 -10.39 -0.37 2.06
C THR A 51 -9.52 -0.12 0.83
N ILE A 52 -8.24 -0.48 0.88
CA ILE A 52 -7.30 -0.35 -0.25
C ILE A 52 -7.77 -1.19 -1.44
N PHE A 53 -8.10 -2.47 -1.22
CA PHE A 53 -8.53 -3.38 -2.29
C PHE A 53 -9.85 -2.96 -2.91
N ASN A 54 -10.82 -2.52 -2.10
CA ASN A 54 -12.11 -2.03 -2.59
C ASN A 54 -11.94 -0.78 -3.45
N GLN A 55 -11.02 0.11 -3.10
CA GLN A 55 -10.71 1.28 -3.93
C GLN A 55 -9.93 0.87 -5.19
N ALA A 56 -8.96 -0.04 -5.07
CA ALA A 56 -8.18 -0.52 -6.21
C ALA A 56 -9.05 -1.23 -7.26
N ARG A 57 -10.01 -2.07 -6.82
CA ARG A 57 -10.94 -2.81 -7.70
C ARG A 57 -11.84 -1.90 -8.55
N LYS A 58 -12.05 -0.65 -8.15
CA LYS A 58 -12.77 0.33 -8.97
C LYS A 58 -12.00 0.77 -10.21
N PHE A 59 -10.66 0.67 -10.17
CA PHE A 59 -9.77 1.09 -11.26
C PHE A 59 -9.10 -0.09 -11.96
N ILE A 60 -8.97 -1.23 -11.28
CA ILE A 60 -8.25 -2.41 -11.74
C ILE A 60 -9.19 -3.62 -11.64
N SER A 61 -9.63 -4.16 -12.78
CA SER A 61 -10.50 -5.33 -12.86
C SER A 61 -9.72 -6.65 -12.67
N ILE A 62 -9.06 -6.80 -11.52
CA ILE A 62 -8.42 -8.07 -11.12
C ILE A 62 -9.28 -8.72 -10.03
N GLU A 63 -9.83 -9.89 -10.34
CA GLU A 63 -10.68 -10.65 -9.43
C GLU A 63 -9.86 -11.36 -8.34
N GLU A 64 -8.70 -11.90 -8.71
CA GLU A 64 -7.84 -12.65 -7.81
C GLU A 64 -7.08 -11.75 -6.84
N GLU A 65 -7.33 -11.92 -5.54
CA GLU A 65 -6.76 -11.04 -4.50
C GLU A 65 -5.23 -11.15 -4.38
N SER A 66 -4.67 -12.34 -4.64
CA SER A 66 -3.21 -12.59 -4.67
C SER A 66 -2.53 -11.73 -5.75
N THR A 67 -3.10 -11.75 -6.97
CA THR A 67 -2.62 -11.00 -8.13
C THR A 67 -2.81 -9.51 -7.94
N LEU A 68 -3.96 -9.08 -7.38
CA LEU A 68 -4.21 -7.68 -7.04
C LEU A 68 -3.22 -7.17 -5.97
N SER A 69 -2.92 -7.97 -4.95
CA SER A 69 -1.94 -7.63 -3.90
C SER A 69 -0.56 -7.38 -4.50
N ILE A 70 -0.06 -8.31 -5.32
CA ILE A 70 1.25 -8.18 -5.98
C ILE A 70 1.26 -6.95 -6.89
N THR A 71 0.21 -6.74 -7.67
CA THR A 71 0.08 -5.59 -8.56
C THR A 71 0.16 -4.28 -7.79
N LEU A 72 -0.58 -4.16 -6.67
CA LEU A 72 -0.53 -2.97 -5.82
C LEU A 72 0.84 -2.74 -5.19
N LEU A 73 1.51 -3.79 -4.73
CA LEU A 73 2.88 -3.68 -4.20
C LEU A 73 3.84 -3.11 -5.26
N VAL A 74 3.77 -3.61 -6.49
CA VAL A 74 4.59 -3.09 -7.60
C VAL A 74 4.25 -1.62 -7.88
N ILE A 75 2.97 -1.26 -7.95
CA ILE A 75 2.53 0.12 -8.18
C ILE A 75 3.07 1.05 -7.10
N PHE A 76 3.01 0.67 -5.83
CA PHE A 76 3.51 1.50 -4.73
C PHE A 76 5.02 1.74 -4.82
N VAL A 77 5.81 0.73 -5.20
CA VAL A 77 7.25 0.90 -5.41
C VAL A 77 7.53 1.88 -6.56
N VAL A 78 6.81 1.74 -7.68
CA VAL A 78 6.97 2.63 -8.84
C VAL A 78 6.60 4.07 -8.47
N LEU A 79 5.46 4.27 -7.79
CA LEU A 79 5.02 5.60 -7.36
C LEU A 79 5.99 6.23 -6.36
N PHE A 80 6.49 5.46 -5.39
CA PHE A 80 7.46 5.94 -4.41
C PHE A 80 8.73 6.45 -5.09
N TRP A 81 9.22 5.69 -6.07
CA TRP A 81 10.39 6.07 -6.85
C TRP A 81 10.14 7.31 -7.72
N LEU A 82 8.96 7.44 -8.33
CA LEU A 82 8.59 8.62 -9.12
C LEU A 82 8.51 9.88 -8.24
N VAL A 83 7.82 9.82 -7.11
CA VAL A 83 7.73 10.95 -6.18
C VAL A 83 9.11 11.34 -5.66
N GLY A 84 9.93 10.35 -5.31
CA GLY A 84 11.32 10.57 -4.88
C GLY A 84 12.20 11.22 -5.94
N SER A 85 12.04 10.84 -7.21
CA SER A 85 12.90 11.32 -8.30
C SER A 85 12.45 12.66 -8.89
N PHE A 86 11.16 12.94 -8.91
CA PHE A 86 10.60 14.11 -9.62
C PHE A 86 10.13 15.23 -8.69
N ILE A 87 9.68 14.93 -7.47
CA ILE A 87 9.07 15.91 -6.57
C ILE A 87 10.05 16.33 -5.48
N ILE A 88 10.78 15.38 -4.90
CA ILE A 88 11.77 15.66 -3.86
C ILE A 88 13.09 16.08 -4.53
N LYS A 89 13.55 17.30 -4.25
CA LYS A 89 14.81 17.86 -4.78
C LYS A 89 15.74 18.35 -3.69
#